data_AF-A0A2E4EK16-F1
#
_entry.id   AF-A0A2E4EK16-F1
#
_cell.length_a   1.000
_cell.length_b   1.000
_cell.length_c   1.000
_cell.angle_alpha   90.00
_cell.angle_beta   90.00
_cell.angle_gamma   90.00
#
_symmetry.space_group_name_H-M   'P 1'
#
loop_
_entity.id
_entity.type
_entity.pdbx_description
1 polymer ?
#
loop_
_entity_poly.entity_id
_entity_poly.type
_entity_poly.pdbx_seq_one_letter_code
_entity_poly.pdbx_strand_id
1 'polypeptide(L)'
;MKIERILDNLNSFEKNSFLKIIDNLISDRPIQIREIDKILNDTSGDLKSMDNINIGRVFRLLSKEFERYLENEFMNSSGQVSIVSDILIRDGNCIMKQDWLSRLYETELKNLKKKVKDFKLQIEAEKSSLDTNRQKFYRIYKACLETAFTNNDLNNQDRKISFNEQTILNTLSDQLELSNEETKLIRYMIVPLETLTVENVISELKNYGIVFFSKKNNIVYIPDEIVATLRKLKGKQIADKYFRRVLRYLREPQINLVCRKHGIDWKKPREFKINEIINEGISFKGLLKQDIHKPGTNLTEIKKVITELATSKLKISSLKGATVDEKIGSLISYFEDLERDEKVGISIDGYEKMLLEIEQLIPQAKELVKKDFELQEEQIMKSSFLLDYNIKPADVLEVIPQKDLNRFCEKSEIKTRGDLISNILDNYKDADNLYLENYHHIGYRDLKSLKENGIHLKESQLGVKFEDLTKKVFRGLGFNVDEKLRRKLNTAKDKIDIVVSLSEEELIIIECKSVKESGYNKFSSVSRQIKAYMKLAEKNGFKVTKSILVAPDFSDEFVRDCGYDFELNLSLVKANSLKLILDAFKHSKLKTFSHNLLMRDVLIQEDRIIKAIAK
;
A
#
# COMPACT_ATOMS: atom_id res chain seq x y z
N MET A 1 3.97 5.45 0.80
CA MET A 1 2.86 6.13 1.52
C MET A 1 1.95 6.84 0.53
N LYS A 2 0.63 6.80 0.72
CA LYS A 2 -0.32 7.51 -0.13
C LYS A 2 -0.19 9.02 -0.03
N ILE A 3 -0.53 9.71 -1.11
CA ILE A 3 -0.45 11.17 -1.17
C ILE A 3 -1.23 11.86 -0.04
N GLU A 4 -2.42 11.35 0.29
CA GLU A 4 -3.28 11.90 1.35
C GLU A 4 -2.55 11.97 2.70
N ARG A 5 -1.94 10.86 3.13
CA ARG A 5 -1.18 10.78 4.38
C ARG A 5 0.09 11.63 4.35
N ILE A 6 0.73 11.75 3.18
CA ILE A 6 1.89 12.65 3.04
C ILE A 6 1.45 14.10 3.25
N LEU A 7 0.33 14.52 2.66
CA LEU A 7 -0.19 15.87 2.83
C LEU A 7 -0.56 16.19 4.29
N ASP A 8 -1.02 15.22 5.08
CA ASP A 8 -1.26 15.42 6.52
C ASP A 8 0.01 15.79 7.31
N ASN A 9 1.19 15.35 6.83
CA ASN A 9 2.47 15.60 7.48
C ASN A 9 3.14 16.92 7.05
N LEU A 10 2.52 17.69 6.15
CA LEU A 10 3.12 18.87 5.51
C LEU A 10 2.36 20.16 5.83
N ASN A 11 3.10 21.27 5.90
CA ASN A 11 2.49 22.59 5.98
C ASN A 11 2.11 23.14 4.60
N SER A 12 1.32 24.23 4.56
CA SER A 12 0.80 24.81 3.31
C SER A 12 1.89 25.25 2.32
N PHE A 13 3.07 25.69 2.79
CA PHE A 13 4.19 26.07 1.92
C PHE A 13 4.86 24.87 1.26
N GLU A 14 4.93 23.74 1.97
CA GLU A 14 5.52 22.51 1.47
C GLU A 14 4.64 21.87 0.39
N LYS A 15 3.32 22.06 0.46
CA LYS A 15 2.33 21.58 -0.53
C LYS A 15 2.27 22.43 -1.80
N ASN A 16 2.66 23.70 -1.74
CA ASN A 16 2.32 24.71 -2.75
C ASN A 16 2.78 24.39 -4.18
N SER A 17 3.98 23.83 -4.36
CA SER A 17 4.48 23.48 -5.72
C SER A 17 3.59 22.43 -6.38
N PHE A 18 3.23 21.39 -5.63
CA PHE A 18 2.32 20.35 -6.11
C PHE A 18 0.93 20.91 -6.41
N LEU A 19 0.34 21.69 -5.50
CA LEU A 19 -1.01 22.25 -5.69
C LEU A 19 -1.09 23.13 -6.95
N LYS A 20 -0.06 23.94 -7.24
CA LYS A 20 0.00 24.75 -8.47
C LYS A 20 -0.01 23.89 -9.73
N ILE A 21 0.69 22.76 -9.73
CA ILE A 21 0.68 21.84 -10.88
C ILE A 21 -0.73 21.28 -11.05
N ILE A 22 -1.38 20.87 -9.96
CA ILE A 22 -2.75 20.36 -10.01
C ILE A 22 -3.72 21.44 -10.52
N ASP A 23 -3.63 22.68 -10.03
CA ASP A 23 -4.44 23.81 -10.51
C ASP A 23 -4.27 24.05 -12.02
N ASN A 24 -3.02 23.99 -12.51
CA ASN A 24 -2.74 24.14 -13.94
C ASN A 24 -3.35 23.00 -14.76
N LEU A 25 -3.22 21.75 -14.30
CA LEU A 25 -3.80 20.59 -14.98
C LEU A 25 -5.33 20.65 -15.02
N ILE A 26 -5.98 21.17 -13.97
CA ILE A 26 -7.42 21.40 -13.95
C ILE A 26 -7.82 22.49 -14.96
N SER A 27 -7.04 23.58 -15.02
CA SER A 27 -7.26 24.70 -15.93
C SER A 27 -7.22 24.28 -17.40
N ASP A 28 -6.43 23.26 -17.72
CA ASP A 28 -6.33 22.66 -19.07
C ASP A 28 -7.53 21.76 -19.45
N ARG A 29 -8.57 21.70 -18.60
CA ARG A 29 -9.81 20.93 -18.82
C ARG A 29 -9.55 19.43 -19.06
N PRO A 30 -9.13 18.69 -18.02
CA PRO A 30 -8.81 17.27 -18.07
C PRO A 30 -10.04 16.41 -18.42
N ILE A 31 -9.81 15.14 -18.74
CA ILE A 31 -10.86 14.19 -19.18
C ILE A 31 -11.99 14.11 -18.15
N GLN A 32 -11.65 14.13 -16.87
CA GLN A 32 -12.58 13.96 -15.75
C GLN A 32 -13.04 15.29 -15.12
N ILE A 33 -12.93 16.42 -15.84
CA ILE A 33 -13.25 17.75 -15.30
C ILE A 33 -14.61 17.85 -14.61
N ARG A 34 -15.64 17.17 -15.12
CA ARG A 34 -16.99 17.19 -14.52
C ARG A 34 -17.04 16.62 -13.10
N GLU A 35 -16.27 15.57 -12.82
CA GLU A 35 -16.21 14.98 -11.48
C GLU A 35 -15.31 15.82 -10.57
N ILE A 36 -14.26 16.42 -11.12
CA ILE A 36 -13.40 17.36 -10.40
C ILE A 36 -14.22 18.59 -9.97
N ASP A 37 -14.98 19.20 -10.88
CA ASP A 37 -15.83 20.36 -10.60
C ASP A 37 -16.86 20.07 -9.50
N LYS A 38 -17.42 18.86 -9.43
CA LYS A 38 -18.31 18.48 -8.32
C LYS A 38 -17.59 18.55 -6.98
N ILE A 39 -16.40 17.95 -6.90
CA ILE A 39 -15.59 17.97 -5.68
C ILE A 39 -15.20 19.41 -5.30
N LEU A 40 -14.82 20.21 -6.31
CA LEU A 40 -14.43 21.62 -6.11
C LEU A 40 -15.60 22.50 -5.69
N ASN A 41 -16.82 22.30 -6.21
CA ASN A 41 -18.01 23.08 -5.87
C ASN A 41 -18.61 22.70 -4.50
N ASP A 42 -18.44 21.45 -4.07
CA ASP A 42 -18.80 20.99 -2.72
C ASP A 42 -17.87 21.58 -1.65
N THR A 43 -16.73 22.13 -2.06
CA THR A 43 -15.76 22.86 -1.24
C THR A 43 -15.63 24.29 -1.77
N SER A 44 -14.89 25.19 -1.13
CA SER A 44 -14.83 26.63 -1.48
C SER A 44 -14.24 26.96 -2.87
N GLY A 45 -14.08 25.99 -3.78
CA GLY A 45 -13.53 26.15 -5.12
C GLY A 45 -12.01 26.25 -5.21
N ASP A 46 -11.30 26.44 -4.09
CA ASP A 46 -9.83 26.57 -4.04
C ASP A 46 -9.17 25.33 -3.42
N LEU A 47 -8.28 24.66 -4.18
CA LEU A 47 -7.51 23.50 -3.71
C LEU A 47 -6.76 23.75 -2.39
N LYS A 48 -6.29 24.99 -2.15
CA LYS A 48 -5.55 25.31 -0.91
C LYS A 48 -6.43 25.30 0.34
N SER A 49 -7.73 25.49 0.16
CA SER A 49 -8.73 25.50 1.23
C SER A 49 -9.35 24.13 1.49
N MET A 50 -9.08 23.15 0.62
CA MET A 50 -9.63 21.80 0.70
C MET A 50 -8.89 20.93 1.70
N ASP A 51 -9.60 19.94 2.25
CA ASP A 51 -8.98 18.87 3.02
C ASP A 51 -8.12 17.94 2.13
N ASN A 52 -7.16 17.26 2.76
CA ASN A 52 -6.19 16.42 2.06
C ASN A 52 -6.84 15.18 1.39
N ILE A 53 -7.99 14.73 1.89
CA ILE A 53 -8.74 13.60 1.31
C ILE A 53 -9.27 13.99 -0.07
N ASN A 54 -9.88 15.16 -0.16
CA ASN A 54 -10.41 15.69 -1.41
C ASN A 54 -9.29 16.06 -2.40
N ILE A 55 -8.16 16.61 -1.93
CA ILE A 55 -6.96 16.80 -2.78
C ILE A 55 -6.49 15.46 -3.36
N GLY A 56 -6.40 14.42 -2.53
CA GLY A 56 -6.04 13.07 -2.97
C GLY A 56 -7.03 12.50 -4.00
N ARG A 57 -8.33 12.74 -3.84
CA ARG A 57 -9.37 12.35 -4.82
C ARG A 57 -9.18 13.05 -6.16
N VAL A 58 -8.98 14.38 -6.16
CA VAL A 58 -8.73 15.16 -7.37
C VAL A 58 -7.48 14.67 -8.08
N PHE A 59 -6.39 14.45 -7.35
CA PHE A 59 -5.16 13.92 -7.95
C PHE A 59 -5.35 12.56 -8.63
N ARG A 60 -6.12 11.64 -8.03
CA ARG A 60 -6.44 10.35 -8.67
C ARG A 60 -7.19 10.52 -9.99
N LEU A 61 -8.11 11.49 -10.07
CA LEU A 61 -8.86 11.80 -11.29
C LEU A 61 -7.96 12.41 -12.39
N LEU A 62 -6.86 13.05 -12.01
CA LEU A 62 -5.86 13.67 -12.89
C LEU A 62 -4.68 12.75 -13.23
N SER A 63 -4.70 11.49 -12.81
CA SER A 63 -3.54 10.60 -12.93
C SER A 63 -2.97 10.48 -14.34
N LYS A 64 -3.81 10.47 -15.38
CA LYS A 64 -3.38 10.38 -16.79
C LYS A 64 -2.77 11.70 -17.29
N GLU A 65 -3.37 12.81 -16.91
CA GLU A 65 -2.89 14.15 -17.25
C GLU A 65 -1.56 14.44 -16.55
N PHE A 66 -1.42 14.02 -15.29
CA PHE A 66 -0.18 14.13 -14.54
C PHE A 66 0.93 13.23 -15.10
N GLU A 67 0.60 12.01 -15.55
CA GLU A 67 1.55 11.14 -16.27
C GLU A 67 2.10 11.82 -17.52
N ARG A 68 1.23 12.39 -18.38
CA ARG A 68 1.64 13.13 -19.57
C ARG A 68 2.45 14.39 -19.24
N TYR A 69 2.07 15.10 -18.17
CA TYR A 69 2.82 16.24 -17.67
C TYR A 69 4.24 15.83 -17.29
N LEU A 70 4.39 14.77 -16.49
CA LEU A 70 5.71 14.27 -16.11
C LEU A 70 6.50 13.74 -17.31
N GLU A 71 5.87 13.09 -18.30
CA GLU A 71 6.55 12.73 -19.55
C GLU A 71 7.24 13.94 -20.18
N ASN A 72 6.54 15.06 -20.28
CA ASN A 72 7.11 16.30 -20.85
C ASN A 72 8.23 16.88 -19.98
N GLU A 73 8.07 16.90 -18.65
CA GLU A 73 9.09 17.41 -17.73
C GLU A 73 10.37 16.56 -17.77
N PHE A 74 10.25 15.22 -17.77
CA PHE A 74 11.40 14.32 -17.84
C PHE A 74 12.22 14.52 -19.12
N MET A 75 11.56 14.81 -20.23
CA MET A 75 12.21 15.07 -21.52
C MET A 75 13.01 16.38 -21.52
N ASN A 76 12.59 17.37 -20.73
CA ASN A 76 13.27 18.65 -20.59
C ASN A 76 14.20 18.70 -19.36
N SER A 77 14.18 17.66 -18.52
CA SER A 77 14.93 17.61 -17.26
C SER A 77 16.41 17.33 -17.45
N SER A 78 17.20 17.70 -16.45
CA SER A 78 18.61 17.33 -16.36
C SER A 78 18.76 15.80 -16.32
N GLY A 79 19.91 15.26 -16.77
CA GLY A 79 20.22 13.84 -16.63
C GLY A 79 20.14 13.33 -15.17
N GLN A 80 20.20 14.24 -14.19
CA GLN A 80 20.25 13.92 -12.77
C GLN A 80 18.89 13.55 -12.22
N VAL A 81 17.84 14.21 -12.71
CA VAL A 81 16.45 13.84 -12.40
C VAL A 81 16.19 12.41 -12.85
N SER A 82 16.72 12.02 -14.01
CA SER A 82 16.66 10.61 -14.45
C SER A 82 17.37 9.68 -13.47
N ILE A 83 18.62 9.94 -13.07
CA ILE A 83 19.36 9.07 -12.13
C ILE A 83 18.64 8.96 -10.79
N VAL A 84 18.19 10.09 -10.24
CA VAL A 84 17.53 10.10 -8.92
C VAL A 84 16.19 9.40 -8.99
N SER A 85 15.48 9.50 -10.11
CA SER A 85 14.23 8.75 -10.30
C SER A 85 14.43 7.24 -10.25
N ASP A 86 15.59 6.71 -10.66
CA ASP A 86 15.89 5.27 -10.48
C ASP A 86 16.05 4.88 -9.01
N ILE A 87 16.37 5.85 -8.14
CA ILE A 87 16.42 5.67 -6.68
C ILE A 87 15.00 5.77 -6.10
N LEU A 88 14.23 6.79 -6.50
CA LEU A 88 12.89 7.07 -5.96
C LEU A 88 11.90 5.92 -6.22
N ILE A 89 12.09 5.16 -7.31
CA ILE A 89 11.18 4.06 -7.67
C ILE A 89 11.44 2.74 -6.94
N ARG A 90 12.47 2.67 -6.10
CA ARG A 90 12.78 1.47 -5.30
C ARG A 90 11.83 1.38 -4.11
N ASP A 91 11.44 0.17 -3.74
CA ASP A 91 10.31 -0.09 -2.84
C ASP A 91 10.38 0.61 -1.46
N GLY A 92 11.56 0.81 -0.86
CA GLY A 92 11.70 1.50 0.44
C GLY A 92 12.16 2.95 0.39
N ASN A 93 12.17 3.58 -0.79
CA ASN A 93 12.67 4.95 -0.94
C ASN A 93 11.57 6.01 -1.01
N CYS A 94 10.31 5.68 -0.75
CA CYS A 94 9.22 6.66 -0.76
C CYS A 94 9.23 7.64 0.43
N ILE A 95 10.01 7.34 1.49
CA ILE A 95 10.19 8.21 2.66
C ILE A 95 11.67 8.18 3.07
N MET A 96 12.39 9.27 2.82
CA MET A 96 13.84 9.34 3.00
C MET A 96 14.25 10.59 3.78
N LYS A 97 15.23 10.49 4.68
CA LYS A 97 15.93 11.69 5.15
C LYS A 97 16.76 12.26 4.00
N GLN A 98 16.96 13.58 3.97
CA GLN A 98 17.78 14.22 2.94
C GLN A 98 19.20 13.64 2.88
N ASP A 99 19.81 13.35 4.03
CA ASP A 99 21.16 12.78 4.10
C ASP A 99 21.22 11.35 3.54
N TRP A 100 20.17 10.55 3.77
CA TRP A 100 20.03 9.23 3.16
C TRP A 100 19.95 9.33 1.64
N LEU A 101 19.08 10.21 1.11
CA LEU A 101 18.99 10.45 -0.33
C LEU A 101 20.33 10.92 -0.91
N SER A 102 21.07 11.80 -0.21
CA SER A 102 22.41 12.22 -0.65
C SER A 102 23.37 11.05 -0.79
N ARG A 103 23.42 10.17 0.22
CA ARG A 103 24.29 8.97 0.18
C ARG A 103 23.91 8.02 -0.94
N LEU A 104 22.61 7.79 -1.16
CA LEU A 104 22.13 6.95 -2.25
C LEU A 104 22.51 7.55 -3.60
N TYR A 105 22.31 8.86 -3.78
CA TYR A 105 22.65 9.55 -5.01
C TYR A 105 24.15 9.52 -5.31
N GLU A 106 25.01 9.83 -4.33
CA GLU A 106 26.47 9.74 -4.46
C GLU A 106 26.95 8.32 -4.78
N THR A 107 26.35 7.32 -4.12
CA THR A 107 26.65 5.91 -4.35
C THR A 107 26.26 5.49 -5.77
N GLU A 108 25.07 5.87 -6.22
CA GLU A 108 24.57 5.59 -7.57
C GLU A 108 25.47 6.23 -8.63
N LEU A 109 25.86 7.50 -8.46
CA LEU A 109 26.79 8.19 -9.37
C LEU A 109 28.15 7.49 -9.44
N LYS A 110 28.70 7.08 -8.29
CA LYS A 110 29.98 6.37 -8.23
C LYS A 110 29.91 5.00 -8.91
N ASN A 111 28.83 4.26 -8.65
CA ASN A 111 28.60 2.95 -9.24
C ASN A 111 28.39 3.06 -10.74
N LEU A 112 27.60 4.04 -11.21
CA LEU A 112 27.35 4.29 -12.62
C LEU A 112 28.66 4.62 -13.36
N LYS A 113 29.48 5.53 -12.83
CA LYS A 113 30.80 5.85 -13.43
C LYS A 113 31.68 4.61 -13.56
N LYS A 114 31.70 3.75 -12.54
CA LYS A 114 32.46 2.50 -12.55
C LYS A 114 31.89 1.53 -13.59
N LYS A 115 30.58 1.27 -13.57
CA LYS A 115 29.92 0.35 -14.51
C LYS A 115 30.08 0.81 -15.96
N VAL A 116 29.93 2.10 -16.26
CA VAL A 116 30.15 2.66 -17.61
C VAL A 116 31.58 2.38 -18.09
N LYS A 117 32.58 2.57 -17.23
CA LYS A 117 33.98 2.28 -17.56
C LYS A 117 34.19 0.79 -17.82
N ASP A 118 33.70 -0.07 -16.94
CA ASP A 118 33.86 -1.53 -17.04
C ASP A 118 33.12 -2.07 -18.29
N PHE A 119 31.91 -1.56 -18.56
CA PHE A 119 31.09 -1.95 -19.70
C PHE A 119 31.69 -1.49 -21.03
N LYS A 120 32.27 -0.28 -21.08
CA LYS A 120 33.02 0.19 -22.25
C LYS A 120 34.16 -0.77 -22.62
N LEU A 121 34.94 -1.20 -21.63
CA LEU A 121 36.01 -2.17 -21.84
C LEU A 121 35.48 -3.51 -22.37
N GLN A 122 34.33 -3.97 -21.89
CA GLN A 122 33.71 -5.22 -22.36
C GLN A 122 33.24 -5.16 -23.81
N ILE A 123 32.67 -4.02 -24.26
CA ILE A 123 32.20 -3.84 -25.64
C ILE A 123 33.38 -3.74 -26.64
N GLU A 124 34.47 -3.11 -26.21
CA GLU A 124 35.66 -2.82 -27.03
C GLU A 124 36.68 -3.98 -27.03
N ALA A 125 36.58 -4.94 -26.11
CA ALA A 125 37.49 -6.08 -26.03
C ALA A 125 37.40 -7.01 -27.27
N GLU A 126 38.56 -7.34 -27.85
CA GLU A 126 38.68 -8.26 -28.99
C GLU A 126 38.30 -9.72 -28.65
N LYS A 127 38.50 -10.14 -27.39
CA LYS A 127 38.06 -11.43 -26.85
C LYS A 127 37.16 -11.18 -25.65
N SER A 128 35.85 -11.11 -25.89
CA SER A 128 34.87 -11.00 -24.80
C SER A 128 34.11 -12.31 -24.60
N SER A 129 33.65 -12.53 -23.36
CA SER A 129 32.80 -13.66 -22.98
C SER A 129 31.33 -13.48 -23.36
N LEU A 130 30.96 -12.31 -23.91
CA LEU A 130 29.60 -12.01 -24.36
C LEU A 130 29.28 -12.72 -25.67
N ASP A 131 28.01 -13.07 -25.84
CA ASP A 131 27.50 -13.60 -27.10
C ASP A 131 27.71 -12.60 -28.26
N THR A 132 28.13 -13.11 -29.42
CA THR A 132 28.47 -12.29 -30.59
C THR A 132 27.28 -11.45 -31.08
N ASN A 133 26.04 -11.96 -31.00
CA ASN A 133 24.86 -11.19 -31.38
C ASN A 133 24.58 -10.09 -30.35
N ARG A 134 24.77 -10.39 -29.06
CA ARG A 134 24.57 -9.37 -28.00
C ARG A 134 25.55 -8.20 -28.14
N GLN A 135 26.82 -8.48 -28.43
CA GLN A 135 27.80 -7.42 -28.74
C GLN A 135 27.39 -6.59 -29.95
N LYS A 136 26.86 -7.23 -31.00
CA LYS A 136 26.36 -6.54 -32.18
C LYS A 136 25.19 -5.61 -31.83
N PHE A 137 24.27 -6.05 -30.97
CA PHE A 137 23.15 -5.23 -30.51
C PHE A 137 23.59 -3.98 -29.74
N TYR A 138 24.57 -4.11 -28.83
CA TYR A 138 25.14 -2.95 -28.14
C TYR A 138 25.76 -1.94 -29.11
N ARG A 139 26.49 -2.41 -30.12
CA ARG A 139 27.10 -1.54 -31.14
C ARG A 139 26.06 -0.82 -31.99
N ILE A 140 24.99 -1.52 -32.40
CA ILE A 140 23.88 -0.92 -33.15
C ILE A 140 23.23 0.19 -32.31
N TYR A 141 22.84 -0.12 -31.07
CA TYR A 141 22.18 0.86 -30.21
C TYR A 141 23.08 2.06 -29.91
N LYS A 142 24.37 1.82 -29.60
CA LYS A 142 25.37 2.86 -29.38
C LYS A 142 25.49 3.79 -30.59
N ALA A 143 25.62 3.26 -31.80
CA ALA A 143 25.76 4.06 -33.01
C ALA A 143 24.50 4.92 -33.29
N CYS A 144 23.31 4.37 -33.09
CA CYS A 144 22.06 5.12 -33.20
C CYS A 144 21.97 6.23 -32.15
N LEU A 145 22.39 5.97 -30.92
CA LEU A 145 22.39 6.94 -29.83
C LEU A 145 23.41 8.07 -30.03
N GLU A 146 24.62 7.73 -30.50
CA GLU A 146 25.64 8.71 -30.89
C GLU A 146 25.09 9.63 -31.98
N THR A 147 24.51 9.05 -33.03
CA THR A 147 23.90 9.81 -34.13
C THR A 147 22.82 10.76 -33.61
N ALA A 148 21.89 10.26 -32.79
CA ALA A 148 20.83 11.08 -32.21
C ALA A 148 21.36 12.23 -31.34
N PHE A 149 22.41 11.99 -30.56
CA PHE A 149 22.98 13.01 -29.68
C PHE A 149 23.74 14.10 -30.46
N THR A 150 24.44 13.73 -31.53
CA THR A 150 25.25 14.66 -32.34
C THR A 150 24.52 15.23 -33.55
N ASN A 151 23.29 14.81 -33.85
CA ASN A 151 22.54 15.24 -35.03
C ASN A 151 22.41 16.77 -35.13
N ASN A 152 22.28 17.42 -33.97
CA ASN A 152 22.17 18.88 -33.86
C ASN A 152 23.46 19.63 -34.22
N ASP A 153 24.62 18.97 -34.20
CA ASP A 153 25.90 19.57 -34.60
C ASP A 153 25.82 20.04 -36.08
N LEU A 154 25.07 19.31 -36.92
CA LEU A 154 24.87 19.66 -38.34
C LEU A 154 24.15 21.01 -38.52
N ASN A 155 23.39 21.45 -37.52
CA ASN A 155 22.61 22.67 -37.52
C ASN A 155 23.19 23.76 -36.59
N ASN A 156 24.42 23.60 -36.08
CA ASN A 156 25.04 24.47 -35.08
C ASN A 156 24.18 24.70 -33.82
N GLN A 157 23.48 23.66 -33.37
CA GLN A 157 22.67 23.67 -32.14
C GLN A 157 23.30 22.81 -31.06
N ASP A 158 22.96 23.09 -29.80
CA ASP A 158 23.44 22.28 -28.66
C ASP A 158 23.05 20.80 -28.81
N ARG A 159 24.00 19.93 -28.46
CA ARG A 159 23.80 18.47 -28.47
C ARG A 159 22.71 18.08 -27.49
N LYS A 160 21.67 17.46 -28.01
CA LYS A 160 20.57 16.89 -27.23
C LYS A 160 19.85 15.85 -28.06
N ILE A 161 19.27 14.87 -27.38
CA ILE A 161 18.39 13.89 -28.00
C ILE A 161 16.97 14.48 -27.98
N SER A 162 16.35 14.62 -29.14
CA SER A 162 14.97 15.09 -29.26
C SER A 162 13.94 14.02 -28.86
N PHE A 163 12.68 14.43 -28.72
CA PHE A 163 11.57 13.50 -28.41
C PHE A 163 11.41 12.39 -29.45
N ASN A 164 11.42 12.76 -30.73
CA ASN A 164 11.29 11.78 -31.82
C ASN A 164 12.48 10.81 -31.82
N GLU A 165 13.69 11.29 -31.55
CA GLU A 165 14.87 10.43 -31.46
C GLU A 165 14.80 9.50 -30.24
N GLN A 166 14.39 10.00 -29.07
CA GLN A 166 14.25 9.18 -27.86
C GLN A 166 13.19 8.09 -28.02
N THR A 167 12.05 8.39 -28.64
CA THR A 167 10.99 7.38 -28.89
C THR A 167 11.46 6.29 -29.87
N ILE A 168 12.24 6.65 -30.89
CA ILE A 168 12.88 5.70 -31.80
C ILE A 168 13.91 4.84 -31.05
N LEU A 169 14.74 5.46 -30.20
CA LEU A 169 15.72 4.74 -29.38
C LEU A 169 15.05 3.77 -28.42
N ASN A 170 13.93 4.14 -27.78
CA ASN A 170 13.16 3.23 -26.93
C ASN A 170 12.61 2.04 -27.73
N THR A 171 12.08 2.30 -28.93
CA THR A 171 11.61 1.23 -29.83
C THR A 171 12.78 0.31 -30.22
N LEU A 172 13.96 0.87 -30.50
CA LEU A 172 15.14 0.11 -30.85
C LEU A 172 15.65 -0.76 -29.69
N SER A 173 15.69 -0.23 -28.46
CA SER A 173 16.10 -1.02 -27.29
C SER A 173 15.18 -2.21 -27.06
N ASP A 174 13.87 -2.03 -27.27
CA ASP A 174 12.89 -3.12 -27.15
C ASP A 174 13.11 -4.20 -28.20
N GLN A 175 13.35 -3.82 -29.46
CA GLN A 175 13.60 -4.79 -30.54
C GLN A 175 14.94 -5.52 -30.39
N LEU A 176 15.93 -4.87 -29.78
CA LEU A 176 17.23 -5.45 -29.47
C LEU A 176 17.23 -6.21 -28.14
N GLU A 177 16.11 -6.21 -27.42
CA GLU A 177 15.91 -6.87 -26.13
C GLU A 177 16.95 -6.43 -25.09
N LEU A 178 17.29 -5.14 -25.10
CA LEU A 178 18.25 -4.55 -24.16
C LEU A 178 17.60 -4.32 -22.79
N SER A 179 18.36 -4.51 -21.73
CA SER A 179 17.93 -4.16 -20.38
C SER A 179 17.95 -2.64 -20.16
N ASN A 180 17.21 -2.18 -19.16
CA ASN A 180 17.25 -0.76 -18.77
C ASN A 180 18.67 -0.36 -18.34
N GLU A 181 19.39 -1.25 -17.65
CA GLU A 181 20.76 -0.96 -17.24
C GLU A 181 21.71 -0.89 -18.45
N GLU A 182 21.60 -1.79 -19.42
CA GLU A 182 22.44 -1.75 -20.63
C GLU A 182 22.23 -0.46 -21.43
N THR A 183 20.97 -0.05 -21.65
CA THR A 183 20.66 1.20 -22.36
C THR A 183 21.17 2.43 -21.60
N LYS A 184 21.04 2.43 -20.26
CA LYS A 184 21.59 3.46 -19.37
C LYS A 184 23.11 3.54 -19.47
N LEU A 185 23.81 2.41 -19.42
CA LEU A 185 25.27 2.37 -19.52
C LEU A 185 25.75 2.89 -20.88
N ILE A 186 25.14 2.45 -21.99
CA ILE A 186 25.47 2.97 -23.33
C ILE A 186 25.21 4.47 -23.42
N ARG A 187 24.11 4.96 -22.86
CA ARG A 187 23.79 6.39 -22.83
C ARG A 187 24.88 7.21 -22.15
N TYR A 188 25.33 6.80 -20.98
CA TYR A 188 26.37 7.52 -20.25
C TYR A 188 27.80 7.28 -20.77
N MET A 189 27.98 6.41 -21.77
CA MET A 189 29.22 6.38 -22.56
C MET A 189 29.33 7.56 -23.55
N ILE A 190 28.19 8.17 -23.90
CA ILE A 190 28.07 9.19 -24.95
C ILE A 190 27.70 10.55 -24.34
N VAL A 191 26.65 10.56 -23.51
CA VAL A 191 26.13 11.76 -22.85
C VAL A 191 26.91 12.00 -21.56
N PRO A 192 27.54 13.18 -21.38
CA PRO A 192 28.28 13.50 -20.17
C PRO A 192 27.41 13.45 -18.91
N LEU A 193 27.97 12.92 -17.83
CA LEU A 193 27.34 12.89 -16.53
C LEU A 193 27.62 14.20 -15.79
N GLU A 194 26.69 15.13 -15.82
CA GLU A 194 26.73 16.31 -14.94
C GLU A 194 26.42 15.90 -13.49
N THR A 195 26.81 16.71 -12.51
CA THR A 195 26.52 16.42 -11.09
C THR A 195 25.97 17.67 -10.42
N LEU A 196 24.79 17.54 -9.81
CA LEU A 196 24.16 18.57 -9.01
C LEU A 196 24.31 18.23 -7.52
N THR A 197 24.14 19.22 -6.64
CA THR A 197 24.00 18.93 -5.20
C THR A 197 22.63 18.31 -4.93
N VAL A 198 22.51 17.53 -3.85
CA VAL A 198 21.24 16.88 -3.49
C VAL A 198 20.14 17.91 -3.24
N GLU A 199 20.46 19.09 -2.72
CA GLU A 199 19.52 20.20 -2.49
C GLU A 199 18.92 20.71 -3.80
N ASN A 200 19.77 20.88 -4.83
CA ASN A 200 19.34 21.35 -6.14
C ASN A 200 18.45 20.30 -6.81
N VAL A 201 18.82 19.02 -6.72
CA VAL A 201 18.01 17.91 -7.22
C VAL A 201 16.66 17.86 -6.52
N ILE A 202 16.61 17.95 -5.19
CA ILE A 202 15.34 17.99 -4.43
C ILE A 202 14.49 19.19 -4.87
N SER A 203 15.11 20.35 -5.11
CA SER A 203 14.40 21.53 -5.57
C SER A 203 13.81 21.34 -6.98
N GLU A 204 14.55 20.74 -7.92
CA GLU A 204 14.04 20.41 -9.26
C GLU A 204 12.87 19.43 -9.17
N LEU A 205 13.05 18.32 -8.44
CA LEU A 205 12.01 17.30 -8.27
C LEU A 205 10.74 17.87 -7.61
N LYS A 206 10.90 18.79 -6.65
CA LYS A 206 9.76 19.49 -6.02
C LYS A 206 9.03 20.38 -7.01
N ASN A 207 9.75 21.05 -7.90
CA ASN A 207 9.16 21.91 -8.94
C ASN A 207 8.40 21.10 -9.99
N TYR A 208 8.79 19.85 -10.25
CA TYR A 208 8.04 18.91 -11.07
C TYR A 208 6.90 18.22 -10.31
N GLY A 209 6.70 18.53 -9.02
CA GLY A 209 5.69 17.90 -8.20
C GLY A 209 5.95 16.42 -7.91
N ILE A 210 7.17 15.93 -8.14
CA ILE A 210 7.55 14.53 -7.93
C ILE A 210 7.74 14.23 -6.45
N VAL A 211 8.33 15.16 -5.70
CA VAL A 211 8.63 15.00 -4.27
C VAL A 211 8.03 16.12 -3.45
N PHE A 212 7.74 15.80 -2.20
CA PHE A 212 7.47 16.76 -1.14
C PHE A 212 8.64 16.78 -0.18
N PHE A 213 9.04 17.96 0.27
CA PHE A 213 10.16 18.10 1.21
C PHE A 213 9.69 18.79 2.49
N SER A 214 9.69 18.03 3.60
CA SER A 214 9.46 18.58 4.93
C SER A 214 10.75 19.19 5.45
N LYS A 215 10.83 20.52 5.45
CA LYS A 215 12.02 21.24 5.93
C LYS A 215 12.22 21.05 7.42
N LYS A 216 11.11 20.96 8.18
CA LYS A 216 11.12 20.79 9.63
C LYS A 216 11.77 19.45 10.03
N ASN A 217 11.40 18.38 9.34
CA ASN A 217 11.83 17.03 9.68
C ASN A 217 13.04 16.57 8.85
N ASN A 218 13.42 17.34 7.83
CA ASN A 218 14.44 16.99 6.84
C ASN A 218 14.12 15.70 6.08
N ILE A 219 12.84 15.50 5.73
CA ILE A 219 12.33 14.28 5.08
C ILE A 219 11.81 14.62 3.68
N VAL A 220 12.23 13.82 2.71
CA VAL A 220 11.71 13.77 1.35
C VAL A 220 10.66 12.67 1.29
N TYR A 221 9.44 13.04 0.89
CA TYR A 221 8.32 12.14 0.69
C TYR A 221 8.01 12.02 -0.80
N ILE A 222 7.74 10.80 -1.25
CA ILE A 222 7.30 10.50 -2.61
C ILE A 222 6.03 9.66 -2.50
N PRO A 223 4.87 10.15 -2.95
CA PRO A 223 3.64 9.37 -2.92
C PRO A 223 3.73 8.09 -3.75
N ASP A 224 3.11 7.02 -3.28
CA ASP A 224 3.06 5.73 -4.00
C ASP A 224 2.46 5.90 -5.40
N GLU A 225 1.49 6.80 -5.55
CA GLU A 225 0.89 7.15 -6.83
C GLU A 225 1.91 7.73 -7.81
N ILE A 226 2.82 8.59 -7.32
CA ILE A 226 3.88 9.19 -8.13
C ILE A 226 4.97 8.16 -8.42
N VAL A 227 5.35 7.33 -7.44
CA VAL A 227 6.28 6.20 -7.65
C VAL A 227 5.79 5.26 -8.76
N ALA A 228 4.49 4.98 -8.81
CA ALA A 228 3.88 4.19 -9.88
C ALA A 228 4.00 4.87 -11.24
N THR A 229 3.71 6.17 -11.33
CA THR A 229 3.89 6.94 -12.57
C THR A 229 5.35 6.93 -13.02
N LEU A 230 6.30 7.24 -12.12
CA LEU A 230 7.73 7.23 -12.43
C LEU A 230 8.23 5.88 -12.95
N ARG A 231 7.77 4.76 -12.38
CA ARG A 231 8.13 3.42 -12.87
C ARG A 231 7.70 3.20 -14.31
N LYS A 232 6.49 3.61 -14.68
CA LYS A 232 5.99 3.52 -16.05
C LYS A 232 6.84 4.31 -17.02
N LEU A 233 7.19 5.55 -16.66
CA LEU A 233 8.10 6.41 -17.45
C LEU A 233 9.47 5.78 -17.66
N LYS A 234 9.93 4.99 -16.69
CA LYS A 234 11.20 4.25 -16.72
C LYS A 234 11.09 2.86 -17.37
N GLY A 235 9.94 2.52 -17.95
CA GLY A 235 9.72 1.22 -18.58
C GLY A 235 9.65 0.04 -17.58
N LYS A 236 9.59 0.31 -16.28
CA LYS A 236 9.34 -0.71 -15.24
C LYS A 236 7.83 -0.90 -15.09
N GLN A 237 7.32 -2.08 -15.48
CA GLN A 237 5.87 -2.32 -15.49
C GLN A 237 5.27 -2.61 -14.10
N ILE A 238 6.07 -3.13 -13.16
CA ILE A 238 5.64 -3.49 -11.80
C ILE A 238 6.74 -3.16 -10.78
N ALA A 239 6.40 -3.16 -9.49
CA ALA A 239 7.35 -2.96 -8.39
C ALA A 239 8.34 -4.13 -8.28
N ASP A 240 9.54 -3.85 -7.75
CA ASP A 240 10.61 -4.83 -7.64
C ASP A 240 10.20 -6.02 -6.73
N LYS A 241 9.47 -5.76 -5.63
CA LYS A 241 8.85 -6.80 -4.77
C LYS A 241 7.89 -7.75 -5.51
N TYR A 242 7.07 -7.22 -6.42
CA TYR A 242 6.17 -8.06 -7.23
C TYR A 242 6.92 -8.80 -8.32
N PHE A 243 7.98 -8.20 -8.85
CA PHE A 243 8.85 -8.88 -9.79
C PHE A 243 9.56 -10.06 -9.12
N ARG A 244 10.11 -9.85 -7.92
CA ARG A 244 10.68 -10.87 -7.04
C ARG A 244 9.70 -12.02 -6.79
N ARG A 245 8.45 -11.71 -6.43
CA ARG A 245 7.37 -12.70 -6.25
C ARG A 245 7.25 -13.62 -7.47
N VAL A 246 7.17 -13.03 -8.67
CA VAL A 246 7.07 -13.81 -9.91
C VAL A 246 8.32 -14.67 -10.15
N LEU A 247 9.51 -14.09 -9.99
CA LEU A 247 10.78 -14.80 -10.20
C LEU A 247 10.95 -15.98 -9.23
N ARG A 248 10.50 -15.85 -7.98
CA ARG A 248 10.55 -16.95 -6.99
C ARG A 248 9.73 -18.17 -7.43
N TYR A 249 8.67 -17.99 -8.21
CA TYR A 249 7.85 -19.09 -8.73
C TYR A 249 8.38 -19.74 -10.02
N LEU A 250 9.35 -19.12 -10.70
CA LEU A 250 9.95 -19.68 -11.91
C LEU A 250 10.90 -20.84 -11.58
N ARG A 251 11.01 -21.83 -12.47
CA ARG A 251 11.94 -22.94 -12.23
C ARG A 251 13.38 -22.49 -12.42
N GLU A 252 14.32 -23.16 -11.75
CA GLU A 252 15.76 -22.88 -11.86
C GLU A 252 16.28 -22.82 -13.31
N PRO A 253 15.87 -23.72 -14.24
CA PRO A 253 16.28 -23.62 -15.63
C PRO A 253 15.79 -22.36 -16.35
N GLN A 254 14.63 -21.82 -15.95
CA GLN A 254 14.09 -20.57 -16.52
C GLN A 254 14.91 -19.37 -16.05
N ILE A 255 15.21 -19.30 -14.74
CA ILE A 255 16.09 -18.25 -14.19
C ILE A 255 17.47 -18.29 -14.86
N ASN A 256 18.04 -19.48 -15.06
CA ASN A 256 19.32 -19.63 -15.74
C ASN A 256 19.29 -19.17 -17.20
N LEU A 257 18.16 -19.35 -17.89
CA LEU A 257 18.00 -18.90 -19.28
C LEU A 257 18.04 -17.37 -19.37
N VAL A 258 17.30 -16.71 -18.48
CA VAL A 258 17.29 -15.25 -18.33
C VAL A 258 18.70 -14.74 -18.04
N CYS A 259 19.39 -15.37 -17.07
CA CYS A 259 20.74 -14.97 -16.70
C CYS A 259 21.72 -15.08 -17.87
N ARG A 260 21.67 -16.18 -18.64
CA ARG A 260 22.54 -16.35 -19.81
C ARG A 260 22.26 -15.32 -20.90
N LYS A 261 21.00 -14.97 -21.11
CA LYS A 261 20.58 -14.00 -22.13
C LYS A 261 21.09 -12.59 -21.81
N HIS A 262 21.06 -12.22 -20.54
CA HIS A 262 21.42 -10.88 -20.05
C HIS A 262 22.81 -10.82 -19.41
N GLY A 263 23.68 -11.81 -19.65
CA GLY A 263 25.08 -11.78 -19.17
C GLY A 263 25.28 -11.90 -17.65
N ILE A 264 24.25 -12.31 -16.90
CA ILE A 264 24.31 -12.54 -15.45
C ILE A 264 24.94 -13.92 -15.17
N ASP A 265 25.80 -14.02 -14.14
CA ASP A 265 26.45 -15.27 -13.76
C ASP A 265 25.45 -16.31 -13.23
N TRP A 266 25.01 -17.20 -14.12
CA TRP A 266 24.03 -18.25 -13.84
C TRP A 266 24.52 -19.32 -12.85
N LYS A 267 25.82 -19.38 -12.55
CA LYS A 267 26.39 -20.33 -11.58
C LYS A 267 26.19 -19.88 -10.14
N LYS A 268 25.79 -18.62 -9.92
CA LYS A 268 25.52 -18.09 -8.58
C LYS A 268 24.23 -18.67 -7.98
N PRO A 269 24.07 -18.59 -6.65
CA PRO A 269 22.85 -19.02 -5.97
C PRO A 269 21.60 -18.33 -6.54
N ARG A 270 20.46 -19.03 -6.47
CA ARG A 270 19.18 -18.56 -6.98
C ARG A 270 18.80 -17.15 -6.51
N GLU A 271 18.96 -16.86 -5.23
CA GLU A 271 18.63 -15.54 -4.66
C GLU A 271 19.48 -14.42 -5.25
N PHE A 272 20.77 -14.67 -5.47
CA PHE A 272 21.65 -13.72 -6.15
C PHE A 272 21.16 -13.44 -7.57
N LYS A 273 20.79 -14.49 -8.32
CA LYS A 273 20.30 -14.35 -9.70
C LYS A 273 19.01 -13.57 -9.78
N ILE A 274 18.07 -13.79 -8.87
CA ILE A 274 16.82 -13.03 -8.80
C ILE A 274 17.10 -11.55 -8.55
N ASN A 275 17.99 -11.24 -7.60
CA ASN A 275 18.39 -9.86 -7.32
C ASN A 275 19.02 -9.18 -8.54
N GLU A 276 19.96 -9.84 -9.21
CA GLU A 276 20.59 -9.27 -10.40
C GLU A 276 19.60 -9.07 -11.54
N ILE A 277 18.65 -9.99 -11.76
CA ILE A 277 17.60 -9.83 -12.78
C ILE A 277 16.77 -8.54 -12.55
N ILE A 278 16.45 -8.26 -11.29
CA ILE A 278 15.70 -7.06 -10.89
C ILE A 278 16.58 -5.82 -11.05
N ASN A 279 17.82 -5.87 -10.55
CA ASN A 279 18.77 -4.76 -10.58
C ASN A 279 19.17 -4.33 -12.00
N GLU A 280 19.31 -5.29 -12.92
CA GLU A 280 19.58 -5.02 -14.34
C GLU A 280 18.37 -4.40 -15.05
N GLY A 281 17.19 -4.37 -14.40
CA GLY A 281 15.98 -3.77 -14.94
C GLY A 281 15.47 -4.52 -16.17
N ILE A 282 15.51 -5.85 -16.13
CA ILE A 282 14.96 -6.70 -17.20
C ILE A 282 13.44 -6.47 -17.28
N SER A 283 12.94 -6.23 -18.49
CA SER A 283 11.51 -5.99 -18.74
C SER A 283 10.64 -7.14 -18.24
N PHE A 284 9.63 -6.85 -17.41
CA PHE A 284 8.70 -7.87 -16.93
C PHE A 284 7.95 -8.55 -18.09
N LYS A 285 7.58 -7.74 -19.09
CA LYS A 285 6.93 -8.23 -20.30
C LYS A 285 7.87 -9.06 -21.16
N GLY A 286 9.10 -8.59 -21.36
CA GLY A 286 10.15 -9.32 -22.08
C GLY A 286 10.45 -10.67 -21.43
N LEU A 287 10.58 -10.67 -20.10
CA LEU A 287 10.81 -11.86 -19.29
C LEU A 287 9.75 -12.94 -19.57
N LEU A 288 8.47 -12.58 -19.42
CA LEU A 288 7.37 -13.53 -19.55
C LEU A 288 7.08 -13.95 -20.99
N LYS A 289 7.34 -13.07 -21.95
CA LYS A 289 7.07 -13.32 -23.38
C LYS A 289 8.19 -14.13 -24.04
N GLN A 290 9.44 -13.93 -23.63
CA GLN A 290 10.61 -14.45 -24.34
C GLN A 290 11.64 -15.12 -23.43
N ASP A 291 12.13 -14.44 -22.38
CA ASP A 291 13.40 -14.83 -21.73
C ASP A 291 13.33 -16.14 -20.95
N ILE A 292 12.14 -16.54 -20.49
CA ILE A 292 11.93 -17.79 -19.76
C ILE A 292 11.65 -18.99 -20.67
N HIS A 293 11.58 -18.77 -21.99
CA HIS A 293 11.24 -19.77 -23.00
C HIS A 293 12.43 -20.08 -23.90
N LYS A 294 12.53 -21.33 -24.34
CA LYS A 294 13.59 -21.72 -25.28
C LYS A 294 13.32 -21.08 -26.65
N PRO A 295 14.37 -20.85 -27.47
CA PRO A 295 14.18 -20.43 -28.86
C PRO A 295 13.24 -21.38 -29.60
N GLY A 296 12.25 -20.81 -30.32
CA GLY A 296 11.27 -21.58 -31.10
C GLY A 296 10.03 -22.07 -30.34
N THR A 297 9.86 -21.75 -29.04
CA THR A 297 8.62 -22.06 -28.32
C THR A 297 7.42 -21.35 -28.97
N ASN A 298 6.34 -22.11 -29.22
CA ASN A 298 5.14 -21.56 -29.88
C ASN A 298 4.28 -20.72 -28.92
N LEU A 299 3.41 -19.86 -29.47
CA LEU A 299 2.56 -18.95 -28.71
C LEU A 299 1.59 -19.66 -27.76
N THR A 300 1.12 -20.86 -28.12
CA THR A 300 0.19 -21.65 -27.30
C THR A 300 0.85 -22.15 -26.02
N GLU A 301 2.09 -22.63 -26.12
CA GLU A 301 2.90 -23.05 -24.97
C GLU A 301 3.24 -21.86 -24.06
N ILE A 302 3.65 -20.72 -24.63
CA ILE A 302 3.90 -19.49 -23.87
C ILE A 302 2.66 -19.08 -23.07
N LYS A 303 1.49 -19.07 -23.73
CA LYS A 303 0.20 -18.75 -23.08
C LYS A 303 -0.16 -19.72 -21.96
N LYS A 304 0.16 -21.01 -22.13
CA LYS A 304 -0.04 -22.04 -21.08
C LYS A 304 0.84 -21.77 -19.87
N VAL A 305 2.13 -21.50 -20.06
CA VAL A 305 3.07 -21.18 -18.98
C VAL A 305 2.61 -19.96 -18.18
N ILE A 306 2.21 -18.87 -18.86
CA ILE A 306 1.72 -17.65 -18.21
C ILE A 306 0.43 -17.91 -17.42
N THR A 307 -0.49 -18.69 -18.01
CA THR A 307 -1.76 -19.02 -17.34
C THR A 307 -1.53 -19.89 -16.10
N GLU A 308 -0.65 -20.89 -16.19
CA GLU A 308 -0.29 -21.76 -15.06
C GLU A 308 0.41 -20.98 -13.93
N LEU A 309 1.34 -20.08 -14.28
CA LEU A 309 1.98 -19.18 -13.33
C LEU A 309 0.93 -18.35 -12.56
N ALA A 310 0.00 -17.74 -13.28
CA ALA A 310 -1.03 -16.90 -12.66
C ALA A 310 -2.00 -17.71 -11.79
N THR A 311 -2.58 -18.80 -12.29
CA THR A 311 -3.64 -19.53 -11.58
C THR A 311 -3.10 -20.45 -10.50
N SER A 312 -2.01 -21.15 -10.76
CA SER A 312 -1.53 -22.23 -9.89
C SER A 312 -0.50 -21.76 -8.87
N LYS A 313 0.27 -20.72 -9.19
CA LYS A 313 1.31 -20.19 -8.29
C LYS A 313 0.85 -18.92 -7.60
N LEU A 314 0.48 -17.91 -8.37
CA LEU A 314 0.02 -16.63 -7.83
C LEU A 314 -1.43 -16.67 -7.31
N LYS A 315 -2.15 -17.80 -7.51
CA LYS A 315 -3.54 -18.00 -7.09
C LYS A 315 -4.50 -16.93 -7.62
N ILE A 316 -4.22 -16.38 -8.81
CA ILE A 316 -5.08 -15.42 -9.49
C ILE A 316 -6.22 -16.19 -10.16
N SER A 317 -7.46 -15.80 -9.90
CA SER A 317 -8.66 -16.53 -10.34
C SER A 317 -8.69 -16.77 -11.85
N SER A 318 -8.40 -15.75 -12.65
CA SER A 318 -8.15 -15.88 -14.09
C SER A 318 -7.48 -14.63 -14.66
N LEU A 319 -6.67 -14.81 -15.71
CA LEU A 319 -6.17 -13.71 -16.53
C LEU A 319 -7.15 -13.41 -17.66
N LYS A 320 -7.41 -12.12 -17.89
CA LYS A 320 -8.19 -11.63 -19.04
C LYS A 320 -7.35 -11.66 -20.32
N GLY A 321 -8.00 -11.68 -21.47
CA GLY A 321 -7.34 -11.61 -22.79
C GLY A 321 -7.18 -12.95 -23.52
N ALA A 322 -7.22 -12.86 -24.85
CA ALA A 322 -7.03 -13.96 -25.79
C ALA A 322 -5.56 -14.13 -26.22
N THR A 323 -4.80 -13.05 -26.33
CA THR A 323 -3.39 -13.09 -26.77
C THR A 323 -2.41 -13.20 -25.60
N VAL A 324 -1.15 -13.52 -25.90
CA VAL A 324 -0.06 -13.51 -24.88
C VAL A 324 0.12 -12.11 -24.29
N ASP A 325 0.15 -11.09 -25.13
CA ASP A 325 0.34 -9.70 -24.70
C ASP A 325 -0.82 -9.22 -23.81
N GLU A 326 -2.07 -9.53 -24.16
CA GLU A 326 -3.23 -9.18 -23.33
C GLU A 326 -3.20 -9.88 -21.96
N LYS A 327 -2.76 -11.13 -21.90
CA LYS A 327 -2.63 -11.86 -20.63
C LYS A 327 -1.52 -11.30 -19.74
N ILE A 328 -0.38 -10.95 -20.33
CA ILE A 328 0.68 -10.26 -19.59
C ILE A 328 0.17 -8.90 -19.11
N GLY A 329 -0.54 -8.15 -19.94
CA GLY A 329 -1.21 -6.91 -19.55
C GLY A 329 -2.17 -7.10 -18.38
N SER A 330 -3.01 -8.15 -18.40
CA SER A 330 -3.91 -8.48 -17.29
C SER A 330 -3.16 -8.81 -15.99
N LEU A 331 -1.97 -9.42 -16.09
CA LEU A 331 -1.14 -9.72 -14.91
C LEU A 331 -0.45 -8.46 -14.38
N ILE A 332 0.01 -7.56 -15.25
CA ILE A 332 0.54 -6.24 -14.85
C ILE A 332 -0.54 -5.46 -14.11
N SER A 333 -1.75 -5.35 -14.67
CA SER A 333 -2.86 -4.65 -14.03
C SER A 333 -3.24 -5.25 -12.67
N TYR A 334 -3.13 -6.57 -12.51
CA TYR A 334 -3.34 -7.21 -11.21
C TYR A 334 -2.34 -6.69 -10.15
N PHE A 335 -1.06 -6.55 -10.50
CA PHE A 335 -0.06 -6.02 -9.57
C PHE A 335 -0.23 -4.51 -9.33
N GLU A 336 -0.61 -3.73 -10.35
CA GLU A 336 -0.97 -2.32 -10.18
C GLU A 336 -2.16 -2.16 -9.22
N ASP A 337 -3.17 -3.03 -9.32
CA ASP A 337 -4.30 -3.05 -8.40
C ASP A 337 -3.86 -3.42 -6.98
N LEU A 338 -3.01 -4.46 -6.84
CA LEU A 338 -2.49 -4.91 -5.56
C LEU A 338 -1.65 -3.84 -4.85
N GLU A 339 -0.92 -3.02 -5.61
CA GLU A 339 -0.12 -1.93 -5.09
C GLU A 339 -0.97 -0.74 -4.64
N ARG A 340 -2.05 -0.48 -5.37
CA ARG A 340 -3.00 0.58 -5.01
C ARG A 340 -3.83 0.19 -3.79
N ASP A 341 -4.12 -1.09 -3.63
CA ASP A 341 -4.88 -1.63 -2.51
C ASP A 341 -4.16 -1.39 -1.17
N GLU A 342 -4.82 -0.75 -0.21
CA GLU A 342 -4.29 -0.55 1.14
C GLU A 342 -4.44 -1.79 2.03
N LYS A 343 -5.16 -2.81 1.53
CA LYS A 343 -5.43 -4.02 2.31
C LYS A 343 -4.20 -4.89 2.44
N VAL A 344 -4.06 -5.42 3.64
CA VAL A 344 -2.92 -6.20 4.12
C VAL A 344 -3.17 -7.71 3.96
N GLY A 345 -4.43 -8.14 3.91
CA GLY A 345 -4.84 -9.56 3.82
C GLY A 345 -4.89 -10.31 5.16
N ILE A 346 -4.28 -9.73 6.20
CA ILE A 346 -4.38 -10.09 7.62
C ILE A 346 -4.61 -8.80 8.43
N SER A 347 -5.00 -8.93 9.70
CA SER A 347 -5.10 -7.79 10.62
C SER A 347 -3.73 -7.13 10.86
N ILE A 348 -3.71 -5.83 11.16
CA ILE A 348 -2.50 -5.09 11.57
C ILE A 348 -1.86 -5.74 12.79
N ASP A 349 -2.66 -6.10 13.81
CA ASP A 349 -2.18 -6.81 15.00
C ASP A 349 -1.53 -8.18 14.64
N GLY A 350 -2.12 -8.88 13.67
CA GLY A 350 -1.59 -10.13 13.12
C GLY A 350 -0.26 -9.93 12.39
N TYR A 351 -0.12 -8.83 11.64
CA TYR A 351 1.13 -8.46 10.99
C TYR A 351 2.20 -8.11 12.04
N GLU A 352 1.87 -7.31 13.04
CA GLU A 352 2.78 -6.95 14.13
C GLU A 352 3.29 -8.20 14.85
N LYS A 353 2.38 -9.10 15.22
CA LYS A 353 2.74 -10.38 15.85
C LYS A 353 3.65 -11.23 14.97
N MET A 354 3.37 -11.32 13.67
CA MET A 354 4.19 -12.04 12.71
C MET A 354 5.62 -11.47 12.66
N LEU A 355 5.76 -10.14 12.61
CA LEU A 355 7.06 -9.47 12.58
C LEU A 355 7.88 -9.72 13.84
N LEU A 356 7.25 -9.63 15.01
CA LEU A 356 7.90 -9.91 16.30
C LEU A 356 8.41 -11.34 16.39
N GLU A 357 7.60 -12.32 16.00
CA GLU A 357 8.01 -13.74 16.02
C GLU A 357 9.08 -14.04 14.97
N ILE A 358 9.01 -13.43 13.79
CA ILE A 358 10.07 -13.53 12.77
C ILE A 358 11.39 -12.99 13.30
N GLU A 359 11.39 -11.80 13.92
CA GLU A 359 12.61 -11.19 14.46
C GLU A 359 13.23 -12.05 15.58
N GLN A 360 12.40 -12.68 16.41
CA GLN A 360 12.86 -13.59 17.47
C GLN A 360 13.43 -14.90 16.93
N LEU A 361 12.78 -15.51 15.93
CA LEU A 361 13.14 -16.85 15.44
C LEU A 361 14.15 -16.83 14.28
N ILE A 362 14.22 -15.73 13.54
CA ILE A 362 15.14 -15.47 12.43
C ILE A 362 15.83 -14.11 12.68
N PRO A 363 16.87 -14.05 13.52
CA PRO A 363 17.53 -12.79 13.87
C PRO A 363 18.07 -11.99 12.67
N GLN A 364 18.49 -12.68 11.60
CA GLN A 364 18.95 -12.02 10.37
C GLN A 364 17.83 -11.42 9.51
N ALA A 365 16.55 -11.71 9.79
CA ALA A 365 15.43 -11.25 8.97
C ALA A 365 15.38 -9.74 8.85
N LYS A 366 15.63 -9.02 9.95
CA LYS A 366 15.68 -7.55 9.95
C LYS A 366 16.69 -7.01 8.94
N GLU A 367 17.92 -7.53 8.95
CA GLU A 367 18.97 -7.07 8.02
C GLU A 367 18.65 -7.44 6.57
N LEU A 368 18.01 -8.59 6.34
CA LEU A 368 17.56 -8.99 5.01
C LEU A 368 16.50 -8.02 4.48
N VAL A 369 15.46 -7.72 5.26
CA VAL A 369 14.38 -6.79 4.91
C VAL A 369 14.94 -5.38 4.69
N LYS A 370 15.79 -4.91 5.60
CA LYS A 370 16.44 -3.59 5.51
C LYS A 370 17.23 -3.45 4.22
N LYS A 371 18.03 -4.46 3.89
CA LYS A 371 18.87 -4.48 2.69
C LYS A 371 18.04 -4.58 1.41
N ASP A 372 17.04 -5.46 1.36
CA ASP A 372 16.27 -5.71 0.13
C ASP A 372 15.42 -4.49 -0.25
N PHE A 373 14.87 -3.80 0.75
CA PHE A 373 14.05 -2.60 0.55
C PHE A 373 14.84 -1.28 0.68
N GLU A 374 16.15 -1.31 0.92
CA GLU A 374 16.99 -0.10 1.09
C GLU A 374 16.52 0.85 2.23
N LEU A 375 16.01 0.27 3.33
CA LEU A 375 15.45 1.03 4.46
C LEU A 375 16.55 1.65 5.35
N GLN A 376 16.38 2.92 5.71
CA GLN A 376 17.37 3.70 6.44
C GLN A 376 17.32 3.54 7.98
N GLU A 377 16.17 3.18 8.55
CA GLU A 377 15.95 3.15 10.00
C GLU A 377 16.39 1.81 10.63
N GLU A 378 16.61 1.79 11.95
CA GLU A 378 16.99 0.57 12.68
C GLU A 378 15.79 -0.25 13.17
N GLN A 379 14.72 0.44 13.60
CA GLN A 379 13.52 -0.20 14.15
C GLN A 379 12.46 -0.40 13.06
N ILE A 380 12.75 -1.25 12.08
CA ILE A 380 11.91 -1.43 10.90
C ILE A 380 10.84 -2.53 11.04
N MET A 381 11.00 -3.46 12.00
CA MET A 381 10.10 -4.62 12.16
C MET A 381 8.79 -4.25 12.87
N LYS A 382 8.14 -3.18 12.39
CA LYS A 382 6.83 -2.70 12.86
C LYS A 382 5.89 -2.63 11.67
N SER A 383 4.67 -3.12 11.85
CA SER A 383 3.66 -3.19 10.80
C SER A 383 3.33 -1.81 10.24
N SER A 384 3.10 -0.82 11.11
CA SER A 384 2.82 0.56 10.71
C SER A 384 3.96 1.16 9.88
N PHE A 385 5.21 0.96 10.31
CA PHE A 385 6.38 1.43 9.57
C PHE A 385 6.45 0.81 8.18
N LEU A 386 6.37 -0.51 8.05
CA LEU A 386 6.46 -1.18 6.74
C LEU A 386 5.29 -0.82 5.81
N LEU A 387 4.09 -0.66 6.35
CA LEU A 387 2.91 -0.25 5.57
C LEU A 387 3.04 1.19 5.04
N ASP A 388 3.74 2.08 5.74
CA ASP A 388 4.05 3.42 5.22
C ASP A 388 4.95 3.36 3.97
N TYR A 389 5.77 2.31 3.83
CA TYR A 389 6.54 2.00 2.62
C TYR A 389 5.80 1.09 1.63
N ASN A 390 4.51 0.83 1.86
CA ASN A 390 3.70 -0.11 1.08
C ASN A 390 4.30 -1.55 1.05
N ILE A 391 4.98 -1.96 2.13
CA ILE A 391 5.56 -3.29 2.31
C ILE A 391 4.59 -4.14 3.15
N LYS A 392 3.96 -5.11 2.49
CA LYS A 392 2.95 -6.00 3.05
C LYS A 392 3.58 -7.27 3.64
N PRO A 393 2.85 -8.04 4.46
CA PRO A 393 3.35 -9.27 5.09
C PRO A 393 3.99 -10.26 4.12
N ALA A 394 3.36 -10.48 2.95
CA ALA A 394 3.90 -11.37 1.93
C ALA A 394 5.26 -10.88 1.41
N ASP A 395 5.41 -9.57 1.22
CA ASP A 395 6.63 -8.96 0.70
C ASP A 395 7.80 -9.21 1.67
N VAL A 396 7.56 -9.10 2.98
CA VAL A 396 8.56 -9.43 4.03
C VAL A 396 8.99 -10.89 3.96
N LEU A 397 8.02 -11.81 3.87
CA LEU A 397 8.29 -13.25 3.80
C LEU A 397 9.07 -13.61 2.53
N GLU A 398 8.83 -12.91 1.43
CA GLU A 398 9.48 -13.12 0.13
C GLU A 398 10.94 -12.65 0.08
N VAL A 399 11.39 -11.89 1.06
CA VAL A 399 12.82 -11.55 1.24
C VAL A 399 13.56 -12.65 1.99
N ILE A 400 12.86 -13.45 2.80
CA ILE A 400 13.48 -14.46 3.66
C ILE A 400 13.81 -15.73 2.84
N PRO A 401 15.02 -16.30 3.00
CA PRO A 401 15.39 -17.56 2.36
C PRO A 401 14.43 -18.70 2.73
N GLN A 402 14.13 -19.55 1.75
CA GLN A 402 13.21 -20.68 1.93
C GLN A 402 13.59 -21.60 3.10
N LYS A 403 14.89 -21.78 3.35
CA LYS A 403 15.40 -22.59 4.47
C LYS A 403 15.01 -22.00 5.83
N ASP A 404 15.08 -20.68 5.96
CA ASP A 404 14.76 -19.98 7.21
C ASP A 404 13.25 -19.92 7.42
N LEU A 405 12.45 -19.75 6.36
CA LEU A 405 10.98 -19.87 6.43
C LEU A 405 10.52 -21.25 6.87
N ASN A 406 11.14 -22.34 6.38
CA ASN A 406 10.83 -23.69 6.85
C ASN A 406 11.12 -23.85 8.34
N ARG A 407 12.30 -23.39 8.79
CA ARG A 407 12.69 -23.42 10.20
C ARG A 407 11.71 -22.63 11.08
N PHE A 408 11.25 -21.48 10.59
CA PHE A 408 10.24 -20.69 11.26
C PHE A 408 8.92 -21.46 11.37
N CYS A 409 8.43 -22.04 10.28
CA CYS A 409 7.21 -22.84 10.31
C CYS A 409 7.31 -24.02 11.28
N GLU A 410 8.43 -24.75 11.30
CA GLU A 410 8.65 -25.88 12.21
C GLU A 410 8.62 -25.44 13.69
N LYS A 411 9.25 -24.31 14.03
CA LYS A 411 9.27 -23.79 15.40
C LYS A 411 7.96 -23.17 15.84
N SER A 412 7.22 -22.56 14.93
CA SER A 412 5.92 -21.93 15.18
C SER A 412 4.74 -22.91 15.00
N GLU A 413 5.02 -24.21 14.82
CA GLU A 413 4.02 -25.26 14.59
C GLU A 413 3.09 -24.99 13.38
N ILE A 414 3.59 -24.24 12.39
CA ILE A 414 2.88 -23.92 11.16
C ILE A 414 3.12 -25.05 10.15
N LYS A 415 2.06 -25.40 9.41
CA LYS A 415 2.12 -26.39 8.34
C LYS A 415 3.23 -26.06 7.33
N THR A 416 4.11 -27.02 7.06
CA THR A 416 5.20 -26.91 6.07
C THR A 416 4.83 -27.47 4.69
N ARG A 417 3.75 -28.26 4.59
CA ARG A 417 3.27 -28.79 3.31
C ARG A 417 2.53 -27.73 2.51
N GLY A 418 2.91 -27.55 1.24
CA GLY A 418 2.26 -26.61 0.32
C GLY A 418 3.03 -25.29 0.21
N ASP A 419 2.30 -24.18 0.05
CA ASP A 419 2.89 -22.84 0.00
C ASP A 419 3.14 -22.32 1.41
N LEU A 420 4.41 -22.18 1.80
CA LEU A 420 4.79 -21.71 3.13
C LEU A 420 4.31 -20.29 3.43
N ILE A 421 4.39 -19.38 2.46
CA ILE A 421 3.99 -17.98 2.66
C ILE A 421 2.49 -17.95 2.95
N SER A 422 1.69 -18.66 2.16
CA SER A 422 0.25 -18.78 2.40
C SER A 422 -0.03 -19.37 3.79
N ASN A 423 0.65 -20.46 4.16
CA ASN A 423 0.44 -21.12 5.46
C ASN A 423 0.81 -20.19 6.63
N ILE A 424 1.88 -19.40 6.51
CA ILE A 424 2.27 -18.40 7.51
C ILE A 424 1.19 -17.32 7.61
N LEU A 425 0.80 -16.71 6.50
CA LEU A 425 -0.21 -15.64 6.49
C LEU A 425 -1.55 -16.14 7.05
N ASP A 426 -1.96 -17.35 6.70
CA ASP A 426 -3.19 -17.98 7.23
C ASP A 426 -3.09 -18.21 8.75
N ASN A 427 -1.91 -18.53 9.28
CA ASN A 427 -1.68 -18.71 10.73
C ASN A 427 -1.80 -17.40 11.52
N TYR A 428 -1.31 -16.29 10.96
CA TYR A 428 -1.41 -14.96 11.57
C TYR A 428 -2.66 -14.20 11.16
N LYS A 429 -3.56 -14.84 10.42
CA LYS A 429 -4.88 -14.30 10.09
C LYS A 429 -5.76 -14.37 11.33
N ASP A 430 -5.61 -13.40 12.22
CA ASP A 430 -6.53 -13.20 13.32
C ASP A 430 -7.86 -12.69 12.77
N ALA A 431 -8.76 -13.64 12.49
CA ALA A 431 -10.07 -13.32 11.95
C ALA A 431 -10.82 -12.35 12.88
N ASP A 432 -10.67 -12.48 14.20
CA ASP A 432 -11.38 -11.64 15.16
C ASP A 432 -10.87 -10.20 15.16
N ASN A 433 -9.56 -9.99 15.14
CA ASN A 433 -8.99 -8.66 14.96
C ASN A 433 -9.30 -8.08 13.58
N LEU A 434 -9.28 -8.91 12.52
CA LEU A 434 -9.68 -8.48 11.18
C LEU A 434 -11.15 -8.02 11.15
N TYR A 435 -12.05 -8.72 11.83
CA TYR A 435 -13.44 -8.29 11.99
C TYR A 435 -13.55 -6.99 12.82
N LEU A 436 -12.73 -6.81 13.86
CA LEU A 436 -12.72 -5.59 14.68
C LEU A 436 -12.17 -4.37 13.93
N GLU A 437 -11.14 -4.53 13.10
CA GLU A 437 -10.65 -3.48 12.21
C GLU A 437 -11.72 -3.04 11.21
N ASN A 438 -12.56 -3.98 10.80
CA ASN A 438 -13.68 -3.75 9.90
C ASN A 438 -15.01 -3.48 10.63
N TYR A 439 -14.97 -3.21 11.93
CA TYR A 439 -16.16 -3.08 12.78
C TYR A 439 -17.15 -2.04 12.26
N HIS A 440 -16.65 -0.92 11.74
CA HIS A 440 -17.44 0.11 11.08
C HIS A 440 -18.19 -0.42 9.84
N HIS A 441 -17.50 -1.10 8.91
CA HIS A 441 -18.12 -1.69 7.72
C HIS A 441 -19.15 -2.78 8.07
N ILE A 442 -18.91 -3.54 9.14
CA ILE A 442 -19.88 -4.52 9.66
C ILE A 442 -21.13 -3.81 10.20
N GLY A 443 -20.94 -2.71 10.94
CA GLY A 443 -22.04 -1.84 11.39
C GLY A 443 -22.87 -1.28 10.23
N TYR A 444 -22.20 -0.81 9.17
CA TYR A 444 -22.83 -0.32 7.93
C TYR A 444 -23.41 -1.42 7.03
N ARG A 445 -23.21 -2.69 7.41
CA ARG A 445 -23.59 -3.86 6.60
C ARG A 445 -23.03 -3.78 5.17
N ASP A 446 -21.83 -3.22 5.02
CA ASP A 446 -21.18 -2.98 3.73
C ASP A 446 -20.50 -4.26 3.23
N LEU A 447 -21.29 -5.16 2.66
CA LEU A 447 -20.80 -6.43 2.11
C LEU A 447 -19.76 -6.25 1.01
N LYS A 448 -19.75 -5.10 0.31
CA LYS A 448 -18.78 -4.84 -0.75
C LYS A 448 -17.40 -4.63 -0.12
N SER A 449 -17.29 -3.65 0.77
CA SER A 449 -16.03 -3.35 1.49
C SER A 449 -15.55 -4.54 2.32
N LEU A 450 -16.45 -5.31 2.93
CA LEU A 450 -16.08 -6.50 3.68
C LEU A 450 -15.47 -7.60 2.80
N LYS A 451 -16.10 -7.93 1.67
CA LYS A 451 -15.53 -8.92 0.73
C LYS A 451 -14.20 -8.47 0.19
N GLU A 452 -14.11 -7.18 -0.09
CA GLU A 452 -12.91 -6.50 -0.51
C GLU A 452 -11.79 -6.64 0.54
N ASN A 453 -12.10 -6.55 1.83
CA ASN A 453 -11.20 -6.74 2.98
C ASN A 453 -10.99 -8.22 3.36
N GLY A 454 -11.34 -9.16 2.48
CA GLY A 454 -11.15 -10.60 2.72
C GLY A 454 -12.12 -11.20 3.74
N ILE A 455 -13.21 -10.50 4.05
CA ILE A 455 -14.27 -10.94 4.95
C ILE A 455 -15.48 -11.45 4.15
N HIS A 456 -15.75 -12.74 4.28
CA HIS A 456 -16.88 -13.39 3.61
C HIS A 456 -18.00 -13.73 4.61
N LEU A 457 -18.86 -12.75 4.90
CA LEU A 457 -20.07 -12.93 5.71
C LEU A 457 -21.33 -12.88 4.86
N LYS A 458 -22.37 -13.62 5.26
CA LYS A 458 -23.72 -13.47 4.70
C LYS A 458 -24.40 -12.25 5.32
N GLU A 459 -25.27 -11.59 4.57
CA GLU A 459 -26.05 -10.43 5.05
C GLU A 459 -26.78 -10.73 6.37
N SER A 460 -27.36 -11.92 6.52
CA SER A 460 -28.09 -12.35 7.72
C SER A 460 -27.20 -12.48 8.96
N GLN A 461 -25.89 -12.60 8.79
CA GLN A 461 -24.93 -12.78 9.89
C GLN A 461 -24.39 -11.45 10.42
N LEU A 462 -24.54 -10.34 9.68
CA LEU A 462 -23.90 -9.06 10.01
C LEU A 462 -24.40 -8.47 11.33
N GLY A 463 -25.71 -8.53 11.61
CA GLY A 463 -26.27 -8.01 12.85
C GLY A 463 -25.71 -8.73 14.09
N VAL A 464 -25.72 -10.06 14.06
CA VAL A 464 -25.16 -10.89 15.13
C VAL A 464 -23.64 -10.67 15.26
N LYS A 465 -22.93 -10.56 14.14
CA LYS A 465 -21.49 -10.30 14.16
C LYS A 465 -21.18 -8.91 14.74
N PHE A 466 -21.98 -7.90 14.44
CA PHE A 466 -21.85 -6.56 15.02
C PHE A 466 -22.03 -6.62 16.55
N GLU A 467 -23.07 -7.29 17.05
CA GLU A 467 -23.29 -7.53 18.49
C GLU A 467 -22.08 -8.24 19.13
N ASP A 468 -21.60 -9.33 18.53
CA ASP A 468 -20.46 -10.10 19.05
C ASP A 468 -19.18 -9.26 19.12
N LEU A 469 -18.93 -8.40 18.14
CA LEU A 469 -17.79 -7.48 18.14
C LEU A 469 -17.95 -6.40 19.19
N THR A 470 -19.15 -5.81 19.34
CA THR A 470 -19.43 -4.86 20.40
C THR A 470 -19.16 -5.47 21.78
N LYS A 471 -19.57 -6.72 22.02
CA LYS A 471 -19.24 -7.45 23.27
C LYS A 471 -17.75 -7.57 23.48
N LYS A 472 -16.99 -7.91 22.43
CA LYS A 472 -15.53 -8.00 22.51
C LYS A 472 -14.90 -6.65 22.84
N VAL A 473 -15.42 -5.56 22.26
CA VAL A 473 -14.93 -4.21 22.56
C VAL A 473 -15.16 -3.86 24.03
N PHE A 474 -16.37 -4.07 24.57
CA PHE A 474 -16.63 -3.81 25.99
C PHE A 474 -15.79 -4.69 26.93
N ARG A 475 -15.57 -5.96 26.59
CA ARG A 475 -14.63 -6.82 27.34
C ARG A 475 -13.20 -6.28 27.26
N GLY A 476 -12.77 -5.81 26.10
CA GLY A 476 -11.44 -5.22 25.89
C GLY A 476 -11.22 -3.91 26.66
N LEU A 477 -12.29 -3.16 26.92
CA LEU A 477 -12.30 -2.00 27.82
C LEU A 477 -12.29 -2.41 29.31
N GLY A 478 -12.35 -3.70 29.63
CA GLY A 478 -12.32 -4.23 31.00
C GLY A 478 -13.69 -4.31 31.68
N PHE A 479 -14.81 -4.20 30.92
CA PHE A 479 -16.14 -4.37 31.47
C PHE A 479 -16.52 -5.85 31.65
N ASN A 480 -17.29 -6.15 32.71
CA ASN A 480 -17.86 -7.46 32.92
C ASN A 480 -19.12 -7.67 32.05
N VAL A 481 -18.92 -8.14 30.82
CA VAL A 481 -20.02 -8.51 29.91
C VAL A 481 -20.64 -9.85 30.34
N ASP A 482 -21.77 -9.80 31.04
CA ASP A 482 -22.40 -10.92 31.73
C ASP A 482 -23.43 -11.65 30.86
N GLU A 483 -22.96 -12.63 30.09
CA GLU A 483 -23.81 -13.48 29.27
C GLU A 483 -24.74 -14.38 30.08
N LYS A 484 -24.39 -14.73 31.32
CA LYS A 484 -25.24 -15.58 32.17
C LYS A 484 -26.46 -14.78 32.62
N LEU A 485 -26.24 -13.56 33.13
CA LEU A 485 -27.30 -12.66 33.54
C LEU A 485 -28.17 -12.26 32.34
N ARG A 486 -27.57 -11.92 31.19
CA ARG A 486 -28.32 -11.61 29.97
C ARG A 486 -29.28 -12.73 29.59
N ARG A 487 -28.81 -13.99 29.58
CA ARG A 487 -29.66 -15.15 29.27
C ARG A 487 -30.77 -15.37 30.30
N LYS A 488 -30.52 -15.05 31.57
CA LYS A 488 -31.52 -15.13 32.65
C LYS A 488 -32.60 -14.05 32.51
N LEU A 489 -32.22 -12.83 32.12
CA LEU A 489 -33.15 -11.72 31.94
C LEU A 489 -33.96 -11.85 30.65
N ASN A 490 -33.35 -12.29 29.55
CA ASN A 490 -33.98 -12.32 28.24
C ASN A 490 -35.21 -13.23 28.18
N THR A 491 -36.25 -12.76 27.51
CA THR A 491 -37.47 -13.54 27.22
C THR A 491 -37.60 -13.82 25.73
N ALA A 492 -38.64 -14.54 25.32
CA ALA A 492 -38.94 -14.74 23.89
C ALA A 492 -39.19 -13.41 23.16
N LYS A 493 -39.75 -12.42 23.87
CA LYS A 493 -40.15 -11.11 23.33
C LYS A 493 -39.04 -10.06 23.49
N ASP A 494 -38.46 -9.97 24.68
CA ASP A 494 -37.53 -8.92 25.05
C ASP A 494 -36.11 -9.52 25.17
N LYS A 495 -35.28 -9.22 24.17
CA LYS A 495 -33.94 -9.80 24.03
C LYS A 495 -32.89 -8.69 24.07
N ILE A 496 -32.31 -8.51 25.25
CA ILE A 496 -31.17 -7.62 25.44
C ILE A 496 -29.96 -8.19 24.69
N ASP A 497 -29.32 -7.34 23.88
CA ASP A 497 -28.13 -7.68 23.11
C ASP A 497 -26.92 -7.90 24.05
N ILE A 498 -26.66 -6.97 24.96
CA ILE A 498 -25.52 -7.03 25.88
C ILE A 498 -25.90 -6.49 27.25
N VAL A 499 -25.48 -7.19 28.30
CA VAL A 499 -25.58 -6.76 29.70
C VAL A 499 -24.17 -6.63 30.26
N VAL A 500 -23.89 -5.49 30.90
CA VAL A 500 -22.63 -5.26 31.64
C VAL A 500 -22.96 -5.09 33.12
N SER A 501 -22.42 -5.97 33.96
CA SER A 501 -22.64 -5.92 35.41
C SER A 501 -21.63 -4.95 36.05
N LEU A 502 -22.13 -3.98 36.82
CA LEU A 502 -21.31 -3.01 37.56
C LEU A 502 -21.12 -3.43 39.02
N SER A 503 -22.16 -4.00 39.63
CA SER A 503 -22.17 -4.56 40.98
C SER A 503 -23.15 -5.75 41.03
N GLU A 504 -23.50 -6.24 42.23
CA GLU A 504 -24.47 -7.33 42.39
C GLU A 504 -25.89 -6.94 41.94
N GLU A 505 -26.25 -5.66 42.04
CA GLU A 505 -27.60 -5.15 41.75
C GLU A 505 -27.63 -4.09 40.62
N GLU A 506 -26.48 -3.58 40.19
CA GLU A 506 -26.40 -2.53 39.16
C GLU A 506 -25.86 -3.06 37.83
N LEU A 507 -26.52 -2.67 36.73
CA LEU A 507 -26.13 -3.06 35.38
C LEU A 507 -26.27 -1.93 34.35
N ILE A 508 -25.56 -2.08 33.23
CA ILE A 508 -25.71 -1.29 32.01
C ILE A 508 -26.32 -2.20 30.94
N ILE A 509 -27.35 -1.69 30.25
CA ILE A 509 -27.95 -2.34 29.09
C ILE A 509 -27.36 -1.71 27.84
N ILE A 510 -26.89 -2.54 26.90
CA ILE A 510 -26.36 -2.04 25.63
C ILE A 510 -27.12 -2.70 24.49
N GLU A 511 -27.65 -1.88 23.60
CA GLU A 511 -28.37 -2.26 22.39
C GLU A 511 -27.51 -1.97 21.15
N CYS A 512 -27.49 -2.87 20.17
CA CYS A 512 -26.69 -2.78 18.97
C CYS A 512 -27.57 -2.66 17.72
N LYS A 513 -27.33 -1.64 16.88
CA LYS A 513 -28.04 -1.47 15.61
C LYS A 513 -27.06 -1.33 14.44
N SER A 514 -26.95 -2.38 13.63
CA SER A 514 -26.33 -2.31 12.30
C SER A 514 -27.35 -1.80 11.26
N VAL A 515 -26.98 -0.91 10.35
CA VAL A 515 -27.85 -0.36 9.30
C VAL A 515 -27.07 -0.12 8.01
N LYS A 516 -27.74 -0.15 6.84
CA LYS A 516 -27.10 0.15 5.55
C LYS A 516 -26.94 1.64 5.27
N GLU A 517 -27.86 2.43 5.80
CA GLU A 517 -27.96 3.87 5.57
C GLU A 517 -27.07 4.64 6.55
N SER A 518 -26.59 5.82 6.14
CA SER A 518 -25.93 6.76 7.04
C SER A 518 -26.93 7.39 8.00
N GLY A 519 -26.61 7.34 9.30
CA GLY A 519 -27.41 7.94 10.35
C GLY A 519 -28.62 7.09 10.75
N TYR A 520 -28.48 6.28 11.79
CA TYR A 520 -29.63 5.61 12.41
C TYR A 520 -30.65 6.65 12.91
N ASN A 521 -31.92 6.48 12.51
CA ASN A 521 -32.98 7.48 12.69
C ASN A 521 -34.27 6.92 13.33
N LYS A 522 -34.30 5.66 13.78
CA LYS A 522 -35.54 4.99 14.26
C LYS A 522 -35.77 5.14 15.76
N PHE A 523 -35.86 6.38 16.25
CA PHE A 523 -35.96 6.69 17.70
C PHE A 523 -37.13 6.00 18.40
N SER A 524 -38.35 6.14 17.88
CA SER A 524 -39.56 5.57 18.48
C SER A 524 -39.50 4.06 18.70
N SER A 525 -38.84 3.33 17.80
CA SER A 525 -38.74 1.87 17.92
C SER A 525 -37.70 1.47 18.96
N VAL A 526 -36.52 2.10 18.97
CA VAL A 526 -35.46 1.75 19.91
C VAL A 526 -35.77 2.21 21.33
N SER A 527 -36.39 3.38 21.50
CA SER A 527 -36.82 3.90 22.81
C SER A 527 -37.78 2.91 23.48
N ARG A 528 -38.79 2.39 22.75
CA ARG A 528 -39.70 1.37 23.28
C ARG A 528 -38.99 0.07 23.67
N GLN A 529 -38.02 -0.38 22.87
CA GLN A 529 -37.23 -1.58 23.17
C GLN A 529 -36.42 -1.39 24.46
N ILE A 530 -35.69 -0.28 24.57
CA ILE A 530 -34.86 0.01 25.74
C ILE A 530 -35.73 0.18 26.99
N LYS A 531 -36.88 0.89 26.92
CA LYS A 531 -37.81 0.99 28.06
C LYS A 531 -38.34 -0.38 28.50
N ALA A 532 -38.58 -1.30 27.56
CA ALA A 532 -39.00 -2.67 27.90
C ALA A 532 -37.89 -3.45 28.61
N TYR A 533 -36.64 -3.29 28.15
CA TYR A 533 -35.48 -3.93 28.76
C TYR A 533 -35.17 -3.41 30.17
N MET A 534 -35.31 -2.09 30.37
CA MET A 534 -35.16 -1.48 31.69
C MET A 534 -36.19 -2.02 32.68
N LYS A 535 -37.47 -2.04 32.29
CA LYS A 535 -38.54 -2.61 33.11
C LYS A 535 -38.34 -4.10 33.41
N LEU A 536 -37.77 -4.85 32.45
CA LEU A 536 -37.45 -6.26 32.64
C LEU A 536 -36.35 -6.45 33.68
N ALA A 537 -35.29 -5.64 33.64
CA ALA A 537 -34.21 -5.67 34.62
C ALA A 537 -34.72 -5.26 36.03
N GLU A 538 -35.48 -4.18 36.12
CA GLU A 538 -36.09 -3.69 37.37
C GLU A 538 -37.01 -4.72 38.02
N LYS A 539 -37.86 -5.38 37.23
CA LYS A 539 -38.73 -6.47 37.71
C LYS A 539 -37.94 -7.66 38.28
N ASN A 540 -36.71 -7.86 37.81
CA ASN A 540 -35.82 -8.92 38.29
C ASN A 540 -34.87 -8.43 39.40
N GLY A 541 -35.12 -7.25 39.99
CA GLY A 541 -34.37 -6.74 41.13
C GLY A 541 -33.07 -6.01 40.77
N PHE A 542 -32.86 -5.66 39.50
CA PHE A 542 -31.67 -4.94 39.06
C PHE A 542 -31.98 -3.48 38.77
N LYS A 543 -31.05 -2.60 39.15
CA LYS A 543 -31.08 -1.18 38.80
C LYS A 543 -30.28 -0.95 37.51
N VAL A 544 -30.94 -0.36 36.51
CA VAL A 544 -30.26 0.04 35.27
C VAL A 544 -29.60 1.39 35.46
N THR A 545 -28.28 1.42 35.60
CA THR A 545 -27.51 2.65 35.81
C THR A 545 -27.45 3.50 34.53
N LYS A 546 -27.38 2.85 33.36
CA LYS A 546 -27.38 3.51 32.05
C LYS A 546 -27.83 2.56 30.95
N SER A 547 -28.41 3.13 29.91
CA SER A 547 -28.63 2.45 28.62
C SER A 547 -27.66 3.01 27.58
N ILE A 548 -27.07 2.16 26.75
CA ILE A 548 -26.17 2.57 25.67
C ILE A 548 -26.69 2.03 24.36
N LEU A 549 -26.78 2.87 23.34
CA LEU A 549 -27.07 2.45 21.97
C LEU A 549 -25.81 2.59 21.12
N VAL A 550 -25.41 1.47 20.52
CA VAL A 550 -24.26 1.42 19.61
C VAL A 550 -24.75 1.21 18.18
N ALA A 551 -24.37 2.12 17.28
CA ALA A 551 -24.72 2.07 15.87
C ALA A 551 -23.53 2.55 15.02
N PRO A 552 -23.46 2.25 13.71
CA PRO A 552 -22.40 2.79 12.85
C PRO A 552 -22.35 4.32 12.90
N ASP A 553 -23.52 4.97 12.86
CA ASP A 553 -23.69 6.42 12.94
C ASP A 553 -25.15 6.78 13.30
N PHE A 554 -25.40 8.04 13.66
CA PHE A 554 -26.72 8.57 14.05
C PHE A 554 -27.05 9.84 13.27
N SER A 555 -28.33 10.03 12.92
CA SER A 555 -28.76 11.31 12.31
C SER A 555 -28.83 12.42 13.37
N ASP A 556 -28.64 13.68 12.95
CA ASP A 556 -28.73 14.82 13.87
C ASP A 556 -30.10 14.93 14.55
N GLU A 557 -31.16 14.59 13.82
CA GLU A 557 -32.52 14.52 14.37
C GLU A 557 -32.61 13.48 15.49
N PHE A 558 -32.07 12.28 15.27
CA PHE A 558 -32.07 11.23 16.28
C PHE A 558 -31.28 11.62 17.54
N VAL A 559 -30.14 12.30 17.38
CA VAL A 559 -29.34 12.79 18.51
C VAL A 559 -30.11 13.84 19.31
N ARG A 560 -30.82 14.76 18.63
CA ARG A 560 -31.68 15.75 19.29
C ARG A 560 -32.83 15.08 20.04
N ASP A 561 -33.53 14.15 19.42
CA ASP A 561 -34.65 13.42 20.03
C ASP A 561 -34.21 12.66 21.30
N CYS A 562 -33.04 12.01 21.26
CA CYS A 562 -32.47 11.37 22.44
C CYS A 562 -32.15 12.37 23.57
N GLY A 563 -31.75 13.59 23.23
CA GLY A 563 -31.47 14.64 24.21
C GLY A 563 -32.71 15.15 24.96
N TYR A 564 -33.91 14.95 24.42
CA TYR A 564 -35.17 15.35 25.05
C TYR A 564 -35.80 14.26 25.95
N ASP A 565 -35.44 12.98 25.78
CA ASP A 565 -35.98 11.86 26.57
C ASP A 565 -35.07 11.51 27.76
N PHE A 566 -35.26 12.24 28.86
CA PHE A 566 -34.48 12.04 30.10
C PHE A 566 -34.79 10.73 30.83
N GLU A 567 -35.92 10.07 30.54
CA GLU A 567 -36.31 8.82 31.23
C GLU A 567 -35.44 7.63 30.85
N LEU A 568 -34.94 7.61 29.60
CA LEU A 568 -34.14 6.50 29.08
C LEU A 568 -32.72 6.43 29.65
N ASN A 569 -32.22 7.58 30.13
CA ASN A 569 -30.82 7.77 30.49
C ASN A 569 -29.86 7.15 29.43
N LEU A 570 -30.12 7.46 28.15
CA LEU A 570 -29.50 6.84 26.98
C LEU A 570 -28.23 7.59 26.54
N SER A 571 -27.13 6.86 26.38
CA SER A 571 -25.93 7.34 25.67
C SER A 571 -25.85 6.72 24.28
N LEU A 572 -25.48 7.52 23.28
CA LEU A 572 -25.25 7.11 21.91
C LEU A 572 -23.75 6.98 21.67
N VAL A 573 -23.31 5.87 21.09
CA VAL A 573 -21.91 5.64 20.74
C VAL A 573 -21.81 5.17 19.30
N LYS A 574 -21.06 5.91 18.48
CA LYS A 574 -20.78 5.46 17.11
C LYS A 574 -19.80 4.29 17.16
N ALA A 575 -19.95 3.34 16.26
CA ALA A 575 -19.10 2.15 16.18
C ALA A 575 -17.62 2.52 16.04
N ASN A 576 -17.33 3.53 15.19
CA ASN A 576 -15.96 4.02 15.00
C ASN A 576 -15.40 4.65 16.27
N SER A 577 -16.18 5.51 16.94
CA SER A 577 -15.82 6.12 18.23
C SER A 577 -15.47 5.07 19.28
N LEU A 578 -16.29 4.03 19.40
CA LEU A 578 -16.07 2.95 20.37
C LEU A 578 -14.78 2.18 20.07
N LYS A 579 -14.46 1.94 18.79
CA LYS A 579 -13.21 1.29 18.37
C LYS A 579 -11.99 2.17 18.69
N LEU A 580 -12.04 3.47 18.38
CA LEU A 580 -10.96 4.41 18.69
C LEU A 580 -10.70 4.51 20.20
N ILE A 581 -11.75 4.50 21.01
CA ILE A 581 -11.63 4.47 22.48
C ILE A 581 -10.94 3.18 22.95
N LEU A 582 -11.32 2.02 22.39
CA LEU A 582 -10.65 0.75 22.71
C LEU A 582 -9.17 0.78 22.35
N ASP A 583 -8.83 1.27 21.16
CA ASP A 583 -7.45 1.32 20.69
C ASP A 583 -6.61 2.27 21.55
N ALA A 584 -7.14 3.44 21.91
CA ALA A 584 -6.49 4.34 22.85
C ALA A 584 -6.33 3.71 24.24
N PHE A 585 -7.33 2.98 24.73
CA PHE A 585 -7.27 2.30 26.02
C PHE A 585 -6.22 1.19 26.07
N LYS A 586 -6.06 0.40 25.00
CA LYS A 586 -5.00 -0.63 24.87
C LYS A 586 -3.59 -0.05 25.07
N HIS A 587 -3.38 1.23 24.73
CA HIS A 587 -2.11 1.92 24.88
C HIS A 587 -2.02 2.77 26.17
N SER A 588 -3.10 2.81 26.96
CA SER A 588 -3.13 3.55 28.22
C SER A 588 -2.48 2.75 29.35
N LYS A 589 -2.10 3.44 30.43
CA LYS A 589 -1.61 2.78 31.66
C LYS A 589 -2.74 2.24 32.55
N LEU A 590 -3.99 2.53 32.20
CA LEU A 590 -5.15 2.18 33.01
C LEU A 590 -5.45 0.68 32.88
N LYS A 591 -5.70 0.03 34.02
CA LYS A 591 -6.10 -1.39 34.05
C LYS A 591 -7.59 -1.58 33.80
N THR A 592 -8.41 -0.58 34.13
CA THR A 592 -9.87 -0.61 33.99
C THR A 592 -10.37 0.70 33.42
N PHE A 593 -11.23 0.62 32.40
CA PHE A 593 -11.89 1.78 31.85
C PHE A 593 -12.98 2.27 32.82
N SER A 594 -13.01 3.57 33.13
CA SER A 594 -14.04 4.12 34.00
C SER A 594 -15.36 4.25 33.26
N HIS A 595 -16.38 3.49 33.68
CA HIS A 595 -17.70 3.53 33.06
C HIS A 595 -18.32 4.93 33.03
N ASN A 596 -17.99 5.79 34.00
CA ASN A 596 -18.41 7.19 34.08
C ASN A 596 -18.10 8.02 32.83
N LEU A 597 -17.07 7.64 32.07
CA LEU A 597 -16.70 8.32 30.82
C LEU A 597 -17.75 8.11 29.72
N LEU A 598 -18.57 7.06 29.79
CA LEU A 598 -19.68 6.79 28.87
C LEU A 598 -21.02 7.34 29.36
N MET A 599 -21.04 8.05 30.49
CA MET A 599 -22.29 8.46 31.15
C MET A 599 -22.68 9.92 30.93
N ARG A 600 -21.75 10.76 30.47
CA ARG A 600 -21.89 12.24 30.50
C ARG A 600 -22.56 12.85 29.28
N ASP A 601 -22.22 12.39 28.08
CA ASP A 601 -22.73 12.98 26.85
C ASP A 601 -23.91 12.16 26.29
N VAL A 602 -24.87 12.84 25.66
CA VAL A 602 -25.92 12.17 24.88
C VAL A 602 -25.30 11.43 23.70
N LEU A 603 -24.41 12.08 22.96
CA LEU A 603 -23.56 11.45 21.95
C LEU A 603 -22.12 11.51 22.42
N ILE A 604 -21.53 10.33 22.67
CA ILE A 604 -20.18 10.20 23.19
C ILE A 604 -19.16 10.83 22.25
N GLN A 605 -18.36 11.75 22.80
CA GLN A 605 -17.27 12.43 22.10
C GLN A 605 -15.95 11.70 22.34
N GLU A 606 -15.49 10.93 21.36
CA GLU A 606 -14.26 10.13 21.44
C GLU A 606 -13.04 10.92 21.88
N ASP A 607 -12.81 12.11 21.32
CA ASP A 607 -11.64 12.96 21.64
C ASP A 607 -11.55 13.31 23.13
N ARG A 608 -12.70 13.54 23.78
CA ARG A 608 -12.76 13.87 25.21
C ARG A 608 -12.36 12.67 26.05
N ILE A 609 -12.86 11.49 25.70
CA ILE A 609 -12.55 10.24 26.39
C ILE A 609 -11.07 9.90 26.21
N ILE A 610 -10.56 9.94 24.97
CA ILE A 610 -9.17 9.65 24.65
C ILE A 610 -8.23 10.57 25.45
N LYS A 611 -8.51 11.88 25.50
CA LYS A 611 -7.75 12.84 26.34
C LYS A 611 -7.82 12.53 27.83
N ALA A 612 -8.92 11.94 28.32
CA ALA A 612 -9.06 11.59 29.72
C ALA A 612 -8.28 10.33 30.10
N ILE A 613 -8.19 9.34 29.20
CA ILE A 613 -7.49 8.06 29.44
C ILE A 613 -6.00 8.10 29.07
N ALA A 614 -5.58 9.10 28.30
CA ALA A 614 -4.17 9.33 27.96
C ALA A 614 -3.35 9.98 29.08
N LYS A 615 -4.03 10.49 30.13
CA LYS A 615 -3.39 10.95 31.37
C LYS A 615 -3.05 9.77 32.26
#